data_AF-A0A7W4K3U8-F1
#
_entry.id   AF-A0A7W4K3U8-F1
#
_cell.length_a   1.000
_cell.length_b   1.000
_cell.length_c   1.000
_cell.angle_alpha   90.00
_cell.angle_beta   90.00
_cell.angle_gamma   90.00
#
_symmetry.space_group_name_H-M   'P 1'
#
loop_
_entity.id
_entity.type
_entity.pdbx_description
1 polymer ?
#
loop_
_entity_poly.entity_id
_entity_poly.type
_entity_poly.pdbx_seq_one_letter_code
_entity_poly.pdbx_strand_id
1 'polypeptide(L)'
;LEVARLRADTAHATLTQGDTGDGAIAAKNIRLLLKAAFPAVKFSVRKRDYGALTVSWADGPDSNAVEAVTDLFRSGHNGTATPWMMVFGHAEYIFTSRS
;
A
#
# COMPACT_ATOMS: atom_id res chain seq x y z
N LEU A 1 7.86 -19.69 8.26
CA LEU A 1 8.39 -18.32 8.07
C LEU A 1 7.24 -17.42 7.64
N GLU A 2 7.18 -16.18 8.13
CA GLU A 2 6.02 -15.29 7.95
C GLU A 2 5.67 -15.01 6.47
N VAL A 3 6.67 -14.89 5.60
CA VAL A 3 6.47 -14.76 4.15
C VAL A 3 5.63 -15.91 3.57
N ALA A 4 5.91 -17.16 3.96
CA ALA A 4 5.16 -18.32 3.48
C ALA A 4 3.71 -18.31 3.99
N ARG A 5 3.49 -17.83 5.22
CA ARG A 5 2.15 -17.64 5.80
C ARG A 5 1.35 -16.62 4.99
N LEU A 6 1.92 -15.45 4.73
CA LEU A 6 1.28 -14.37 3.97
C LEU A 6 0.97 -14.77 2.53
N ARG A 7 1.84 -15.55 1.89
CA ARG A 7 1.60 -16.05 0.52
C ARG A 7 0.43 -17.03 0.43
N ALA A 8 0.20 -17.81 1.50
CA ALA A 8 -0.86 -18.82 1.57
C ALA A 8 -2.15 -18.29 2.20
N ASP A 9 -2.13 -17.12 2.83
CA ASP A 9 -3.28 -16.56 3.55
C ASP A 9 -4.38 -16.13 2.57
N THR A 10 -5.52 -16.81 2.64
CA THR A 10 -6.68 -16.52 1.80
C THR A 10 -7.30 -15.16 2.10
N ALA A 11 -7.05 -14.57 3.27
CA ALA A 11 -7.49 -13.21 3.60
C ALA A 11 -6.85 -12.16 2.68
N HIS A 12 -5.73 -12.48 2.02
CA HIS A 12 -5.02 -11.61 1.09
C HIS A 12 -5.08 -12.11 -0.36
N ALA A 13 -5.98 -13.05 -0.67
CA ALA A 13 -6.09 -13.63 -2.02
C ALA A 13 -6.41 -12.61 -3.12
N THR A 14 -6.99 -11.46 -2.77
CA THR A 14 -7.28 -10.37 -3.71
C THR A 14 -6.07 -9.47 -3.98
N LEU A 15 -5.03 -9.52 -3.14
CA LEU A 15 -3.83 -8.72 -3.30
C LEU A 15 -2.90 -9.35 -4.34
N THR A 16 -2.23 -8.49 -5.11
CA THR A 16 -1.22 -8.91 -6.07
C THR A 16 0.07 -9.25 -5.31
N GLN A 17 0.58 -10.47 -5.51
CA GLN A 17 1.86 -10.87 -4.96
C GLN A 17 3.02 -10.48 -5.88
N GLY A 18 4.17 -10.15 -5.28
CA GLY A 18 5.41 -9.78 -5.95
C GLY A 18 5.92 -8.42 -5.50
N ASP A 19 7.11 -8.08 -5.99
CA ASP A 19 7.69 -6.76 -5.79
C ASP A 19 8.57 -6.41 -7.00
N THR A 20 8.19 -5.35 -7.69
CA THR A 20 8.92 -4.83 -8.85
C THR A 20 9.94 -3.75 -8.46
N GLY A 21 9.98 -3.35 -7.18
CA GLY A 21 10.85 -2.29 -6.67
C GLY A 21 10.47 -0.87 -7.13
N ASP A 22 9.45 -0.73 -7.99
CA ASP A 22 9.04 0.54 -8.60
C ASP A 22 7.72 1.09 -8.04
N GLY A 23 7.21 0.49 -6.96
CA GLY A 23 5.96 0.86 -6.30
C GLY A 23 4.67 0.46 -7.03
N ALA A 24 4.73 -0.18 -8.20
CA ALA A 24 3.53 -0.48 -8.99
C ALA A 24 2.62 -1.51 -8.31
N ILE A 25 3.19 -2.56 -7.70
CA ILE A 25 2.41 -3.57 -6.97
C ILE A 25 1.84 -2.98 -5.68
N ALA A 26 2.65 -2.22 -4.93
CA ALA A 26 2.18 -1.50 -3.75
C ALA A 26 1.00 -0.58 -4.07
N ALA A 27 1.06 0.21 -5.15
CA ALA A 27 -0.01 1.09 -5.56
C ALA A 27 -1.34 0.35 -5.84
N LYS A 28 -1.28 -0.83 -6.47
CA LYS A 28 -2.47 -1.67 -6.72
C LYS A 28 -3.07 -2.16 -5.40
N ASN A 29 -2.22 -2.67 -4.50
CA ASN A 29 -2.65 -3.25 -3.24
C ASN A 29 -3.18 -2.19 -2.26
N ILE A 30 -2.54 -1.02 -2.19
CA ILE A 30 -3.04 0.14 -1.43
C ILE A 30 -4.45 0.51 -1.89
N ARG A 31 -4.68 0.60 -3.21
CA ARG A 31 -6.02 0.91 -3.75
C ARG A 31 -7.06 -0.13 -3.34
N LEU A 32 -6.73 -1.42 -3.34
CA LEU A 32 -7.64 -2.49 -2.95
C LEU A 32 -7.98 -2.44 -1.45
N LEU A 33 -6.97 -2.28 -0.59
CA LEU A 33 -7.17 -2.23 0.85
C LEU A 33 -7.95 -0.99 1.28
N LEU A 34 -7.64 0.18 0.72
CA LEU A 34 -8.39 1.40 1.01
C LEU A 34 -9.85 1.30 0.55
N LYS A 35 -10.12 0.68 -0.61
CA LYS A 35 -11.49 0.42 -1.08
C LYS A 35 -12.23 -0.57 -0.17
N ALA A 36 -11.55 -1.58 0.35
CA ALA A 36 -12.15 -2.55 1.27
C ALA A 36 -12.47 -1.91 2.63
N ALA A 37 -11.55 -1.08 3.16
CA ALA A 37 -11.72 -0.40 4.44
C ALA A 37 -12.74 0.75 4.38
N PHE A 38 -12.77 1.51 3.29
CA PHE A 38 -13.61 2.70 3.12
C PHE A 38 -14.37 2.64 1.77
N PRO A 39 -15.37 1.76 1.63
CA PRO A 39 -16.02 1.46 0.35
C PRO A 39 -16.76 2.65 -0.28
N ALA A 40 -17.20 3.61 0.53
CA ALA A 40 -17.88 4.83 0.06
C ALA A 40 -16.91 5.92 -0.44
N VAL A 41 -15.59 5.74 -0.28
CA VAL A 41 -14.58 6.77 -0.56
C VAL A 41 -13.82 6.43 -1.83
N LYS A 42 -13.67 7.43 -2.72
CA LYS A 42 -12.89 7.29 -3.94
C LYS A 42 -11.44 7.72 -3.70
N PHE A 43 -10.53 6.75 -3.68
CA PHE A 43 -9.10 7.01 -3.58
C PHE A 43 -8.42 7.14 -4.95
N SER A 44 -7.58 8.17 -5.07
CA SER A 44 -6.60 8.31 -6.15
C SER A 44 -5.24 7.84 -5.64
N VAL A 45 -4.78 6.67 -6.10
CA VAL A 45 -3.42 6.19 -5.88
C VAL A 45 -2.64 6.33 -7.19
N ARG A 46 -1.60 7.16 -7.19
CA ARG A 46 -0.77 7.47 -8.37
C ARG A 46 0.71 7.28 -8.08
N LYS A 47 1.40 6.64 -9.02
CA LYS A 47 2.87 6.59 -9.05
C LYS A 47 3.41 7.93 -9.59
N ARG A 48 4.54 8.35 -9.04
CA ARG A 48 5.34 9.52 -9.41
C ARG A 48 6.72 9.06 -9.84
N ASP A 49 7.61 10.01 -10.10
CA ASP A 49 9.01 9.73 -10.42
C ASP A 49 9.68 8.95 -9.29
N TYR A 50 10.70 8.16 -9.66
CA TYR A 50 11.49 7.35 -8.72
C TYR A 50 10.69 6.35 -7.86
N GLY A 51 9.50 5.93 -8.32
CA GLY A 51 8.69 4.93 -7.61
C GLY A 51 7.91 5.47 -6.41
N ALA A 52 7.93 6.79 -6.19
CA ALA A 52 7.13 7.42 -5.15
C ALA A 52 5.63 7.31 -5.44
N LEU A 53 4.81 7.23 -4.39
CA LEU A 53 3.35 7.13 -4.48
C LEU A 53 2.68 8.33 -3.84
N THR A 54 1.60 8.81 -4.44
CA THR A 54 0.67 9.77 -3.85
C THR A 54 -0.71 9.13 -3.72
N VAL A 55 -1.26 9.17 -2.52
CA VAL A 55 -2.62 8.76 -2.18
C VAL A 55 -3.42 9.99 -1.82
N SER A 56 -4.51 10.25 -2.55
CA SER A 56 -5.41 11.37 -2.24
C SER A 56 -6.88 10.98 -2.26
N TRP A 57 -7.66 11.67 -1.42
CA TRP A 57 -9.11 11.54 -1.27
C TRP A 57 -9.70 12.86 -0.76
N ALA A 58 -11.01 13.05 -0.91
CA ALA A 58 -11.68 14.29 -0.47
C ALA A 58 -12.39 14.11 0.87
N ASP A 59 -13.44 13.30 0.87
CA ASP A 59 -14.25 13.01 2.04
C ASP A 59 -13.96 11.63 2.62
N GLY A 60 -14.36 11.43 3.88
CA GLY A 60 -14.25 10.15 4.58
C GLY A 60 -13.16 10.15 5.66
N PRO A 61 -12.28 9.14 5.69
CA PRO A 61 -11.34 8.94 6.79
C PRO A 61 -10.41 10.13 6.98
N ASP A 62 -9.91 10.29 8.21
CA ASP A 62 -8.77 11.16 8.46
C ASP A 62 -7.47 10.56 7.90
N SER A 63 -6.41 11.38 7.88
CA SER A 63 -5.12 10.95 7.34
C SER A 63 -4.53 9.78 8.12
N ASN A 64 -4.72 9.72 9.43
CA ASN A 64 -4.17 8.65 10.28
C ASN A 64 -4.74 7.28 9.89
N ALA A 65 -6.05 7.20 9.63
CA ALA A 65 -6.70 5.98 9.21
C ALA A 65 -6.24 5.51 7.82
N VAL A 66 -5.92 6.42 6.91
CA VAL A 66 -5.35 6.09 5.60
C VAL A 66 -3.88 5.69 5.74
N GLU A 67 -3.12 6.37 6.60
CA GLU A 67 -1.71 6.10 6.86
C GLU A 67 -1.49 4.70 7.43
N ALA A 68 -2.35 4.25 8.34
CA ALA A 68 -2.31 2.88 8.87
C ALA A 68 -2.36 1.80 7.77
N VAL A 69 -3.04 2.07 6.65
CA VAL A 69 -3.05 1.16 5.48
C VAL A 69 -1.80 1.33 4.63
N THR A 70 -1.36 2.57 4.37
CA THR A 70 -0.21 2.81 3.51
C THR A 70 1.12 2.41 4.14
N ASP A 71 1.22 2.45 5.47
CA ASP A 71 2.43 2.15 6.23
C ASP A 71 2.85 0.67 6.11
N LEU A 72 1.90 -0.21 5.79
CA LEU A 72 2.22 -1.60 5.43
C LEU A 72 3.20 -1.68 4.24
N PHE A 73 3.18 -0.70 3.34
CA PHE A 73 3.93 -0.66 2.09
C PHE A 73 5.10 0.33 2.11
N ARG A 74 5.21 1.18 3.14
CA ARG A 74 6.26 2.22 3.21
C ARG A 74 7.55 1.60 3.75
N SER A 75 8.58 1.46 2.92
CA SER A 75 9.90 1.05 3.44
C SER A 75 10.47 2.18 4.29
N GLY A 76 10.97 1.85 5.49
CA GLY A 76 11.62 2.84 6.35
C GLY A 76 12.90 3.40 5.73
N HIS A 77 13.49 4.41 6.38
CA HIS A 77 14.68 5.14 5.91
C HIS A 77 15.89 4.24 5.55
N ASN A 78 15.98 3.04 6.13
CA ASN A 78 17.07 2.10 5.88
C ASN A 78 16.77 1.08 4.75
N GLY A 79 15.64 1.19 4.06
CA GLY A 79 15.23 0.26 3.00
C GLY A 79 14.89 -1.15 3.48
N THR A 80 14.73 -1.36 4.79
CA THR A 80 14.42 -2.68 5.35
C THR A 80 13.01 -3.13 4.97
N ALA A 81 12.91 -4.16 4.14
CA ALA A 81 11.64 -4.77 3.76
C ALA A 81 11.08 -5.67 4.85
N THR A 82 9.81 -5.48 5.21
CA THR A 82 9.07 -6.40 6.09
C THR A 82 8.63 -7.65 5.32
N PRO A 83 8.23 -8.74 6.01
CA PRO A 83 7.59 -9.89 5.35
C PRO A 83 6.39 -9.53 4.47
N TRP A 84 5.62 -8.52 4.88
CA TRP A 84 4.53 -7.97 4.07
C TRP A 84 5.04 -7.39 2.75
N MET A 85 6.03 -6.51 2.82
CA MET A 85 6.61 -5.84 1.65
C MET A 85 7.20 -6.83 0.64
N MET A 86 7.88 -7.88 1.13
CA MET A 86 8.43 -8.94 0.27
C MET A 86 7.36 -9.75 -0.48
N VAL A 87 6.11 -9.72 -0.02
CA VAL A 87 4.98 -10.45 -0.63
C VAL A 87 4.11 -9.53 -1.46
N PHE A 88 3.80 -8.33 -1.00
CA PHE A 88 2.78 -7.44 -1.58
C PHE A 88 3.34 -6.13 -2.14
N GLY A 89 4.66 -6.02 -2.25
CA GLY A 89 5.38 -4.86 -2.79
C GLY A 89 5.57 -3.74 -1.76
N HIS A 90 6.43 -2.79 -2.10
CA HIS A 90 6.68 -1.61 -1.28
C HIS A 90 6.97 -0.38 -2.14
N ALA A 91 7.02 0.78 -1.49
CA ALA A 91 7.57 2.02 -2.03
C ALA A 91 8.30 2.78 -0.92
N GLU A 92 9.38 3.47 -1.27
CA GLU A 92 10.15 4.27 -0.31
C GLU A 92 9.39 5.49 0.16
N TYR A 93 8.72 6.17 -0.78
CA TYR A 93 7.97 7.38 -0.49
C TYR A 93 6.49 7.18 -0.79
N ILE A 94 5.65 7.35 0.24
CA ILE A 94 4.19 7.32 0.12
C ILE A 94 3.62 8.53 0.83
N PHE A 95 3.08 9.46 0.04
CA PHE A 95 2.46 10.69 0.52
C PHE A 95 0.94 10.57 0.54
N THR A 96 0.32 11.01 1.63
CA THR A 96 -1.13 11.07 1.82
C THR A 96 -1.59 12.53 1.76
N SER A 97 -2.75 12.78 1.15
CA SER A 97 -3.33 14.13 1.10
C SER A 97 -4.84 14.05 1.06
N ARG A 98 -5.48 14.73 2.01
CA ARG A 98 -6.93 14.93 2.04
C ARG A 98 -7.25 16.32 1.50
N SER A 99 -8.15 16.43 0.52
CA SER A 99 -8.45 17.67 -0.22
C SER A 99 -9.93 18.04 -0.24
#